data_AF-A0A1M6GM42-F1
#
_entry.id   AF-A0A1M6GM42-F1
#
_cell.length_a   1.000
_cell.length_b   1.000
_cell.length_c   1.000
_cell.angle_alpha   90.00
_cell.angle_beta   90.00
_cell.angle_gamma   90.00
#
_symmetry.space_group_name_H-M   'P 1'
#
loop_
_entity.id
_entity.type
_entity.pdbx_description
1 polymer ?
#
loop_
_entity_poly.entity_id
_entity_poly.type
_entity_poly.pdbx_seq_one_letter_code
_entity_poly.pdbx_strand_id
1 'polypeptide(L)'
;MDTQEQQRIHPETKFAPDAEISLLAMLSACRRRGLRAERDPGVDDGVVVSHTSHEPRVVTLRLMSNRWYRPASDQGDQSLNVGARGTEDMIARHLVTELTGAP
;
A
#
# COMPACT_ATOMS: atom_id res chain seq x y z
N MET A 1 -24.62 38.96 15.90
CA MET A 1 -24.97 38.67 14.50
C MET A 1 -23.96 39.49 13.70
N ASP A 2 -22.94 38.90 13.10
CA ASP A 2 -23.00 37.76 12.20
C ASP A 2 -21.78 36.83 12.30
N THR A 3 -22.08 35.57 12.05
CA THR A 3 -21.24 34.37 12.14
C THR A 3 -20.25 34.37 10.99
N GLN A 4 -18.94 34.44 11.26
CA GLN A 4 -17.93 34.15 10.23
C GLN A 4 -17.61 32.66 10.25
N GLU A 5 -18.11 32.01 9.19
CA GLU A 5 -18.01 30.59 8.89
C GLU A 5 -16.58 30.06 8.89
N GLN A 6 -16.53 28.80 9.29
CA GLN A 6 -15.38 27.93 9.40
C GLN A 6 -14.75 27.71 8.03
N GLN A 7 -13.46 28.00 7.90
CA GLN A 7 -12.61 27.27 6.95
C GLN A 7 -11.71 26.35 7.76
N ARG A 8 -12.24 25.17 8.10
CA ARG A 8 -11.41 24.02 8.47
C ARG A 8 -10.63 23.64 7.21
N ILE A 9 -9.41 24.16 7.13
CA ILE A 9 -8.43 23.75 6.14
C ILE A 9 -8.11 22.28 6.44
N HIS A 10 -8.74 21.37 5.70
CA HIS A 10 -8.26 19.99 5.66
C HIS A 10 -6.88 20.04 4.99
N PRO A 11 -5.83 19.45 5.58
CA PRO A 11 -4.57 19.31 4.88
C PRO A 11 -4.81 18.36 3.70
N GLU A 12 -4.96 18.93 2.51
CA GLU A 12 -4.94 18.16 1.27
C GLU A 12 -3.53 17.57 1.16
N THR A 13 -3.38 16.30 1.52
CA THR A 13 -2.16 15.54 1.23
C THR A 13 -1.96 15.62 -0.29
N LYS A 14 -1.04 16.48 -0.73
CA LYS A 14 -0.66 16.62 -2.14
C LYS A 14 0.05 15.35 -2.57
N PHE A 15 -0.70 14.36 -3.03
CA PHE A 15 -0.15 13.21 -3.73
C PHE A 15 0.48 13.70 -5.03
N ALA A 16 1.72 13.29 -5.33
CA ALA A 16 2.22 13.41 -6.68
C ALA A 16 1.32 12.52 -7.58
N PRO A 17 0.77 13.02 -8.70
CA PRO A 17 -0.19 12.26 -9.52
C PRO A 17 0.35 10.89 -9.97
N ASP A 18 1.67 10.76 -10.11
CA ASP A 18 2.35 9.50 -10.41
C ASP A 18 2.29 8.45 -9.29
N ALA A 19 2.29 8.89 -8.03
CA ALA A 19 2.20 8.01 -6.86
C ALA A 19 0.79 7.41 -6.74
N GLU A 20 -0.24 8.23 -6.98
CA GLU A 20 -1.62 7.78 -6.94
C GLU A 20 -1.94 6.71 -7.98
N ILE A 21 -1.47 6.88 -9.22
CA ILE A 21 -1.61 5.87 -10.27
C ILE A 21 -0.99 4.54 -9.83
N SER A 22 0.18 4.62 -9.20
CA SER A 22 0.92 3.44 -8.74
C SER A 22 0.20 2.74 -7.57
N LEU A 23 -0.35 3.51 -6.61
CA LEU A 23 -1.19 2.98 -5.53
C LEU A 23 -2.40 2.24 -6.08
N LEU A 24 -3.14 2.87 -7.00
CA LEU A 24 -4.31 2.26 -7.63
C LEU A 24 -3.94 1.01 -8.44
N ALA A 25 -2.81 1.04 -9.14
CA ALA A 25 -2.27 -0.13 -9.85
C ALA A 25 -1.96 -1.28 -8.90
N MET A 26 -1.33 -1.01 -7.75
CA MET A 26 -1.03 -2.02 -6.73
C MET A 26 -2.29 -2.61 -6.11
N LEU A 27 -3.24 -1.76 -5.69
CA LEU A 27 -4.53 -2.19 -5.15
C LEU A 27 -5.28 -3.08 -6.15
N SER A 28 -5.33 -2.66 -7.41
CA SER A 28 -5.97 -3.41 -8.49
C SER A 28 -5.25 -4.73 -8.76
N ALA A 29 -3.92 -4.74 -8.82
CA ALA A 29 -3.12 -5.94 -9.05
C ALA A 29 -3.32 -7.01 -7.95
N CYS A 30 -3.39 -6.59 -6.69
CA CYS A 30 -3.66 -7.47 -5.55
C CYS A 30 -5.08 -8.03 -5.60
N ARG A 31 -6.09 -7.17 -5.81
CA ARG A 31 -7.52 -7.57 -5.85
C ARG A 31 -7.83 -8.55 -6.98
N ARG A 32 -7.24 -8.37 -8.17
CA ARG A 32 -7.40 -9.31 -9.31
C ARG A 32 -6.89 -10.72 -8.99
N ARG A 33 -6.10 -10.89 -7.93
CA ARG A 33 -5.54 -12.18 -7.48
C ARG A 33 -6.23 -12.73 -6.24
N GLY A 34 -7.35 -12.13 -5.82
CA GLY A 34 -8.07 -12.57 -4.63
C GLY A 34 -7.46 -12.12 -3.31
N LEU A 35 -6.46 -11.23 -3.33
CA LEU A 35 -5.95 -10.59 -2.11
C LEU A 35 -6.86 -9.42 -1.72
N ARG A 36 -7.04 -9.22 -0.42
CA ARG A 36 -7.60 -7.98 0.10
C ARG A 36 -6.51 -6.93 0.09
N ALA A 37 -6.79 -5.76 -0.48
CA ALA A 37 -5.84 -4.66 -0.52
C ALA A 37 -6.55 -3.33 -0.32
N GLU A 38 -6.02 -2.51 0.57
CA GLU A 38 -6.53 -1.20 0.96
C GLU A 38 -5.41 -0.21 1.22
N ARG A 39 -5.71 1.10 1.18
CA ARG A 39 -4.73 2.11 1.54
C ARG A 39 -4.42 2.01 3.04
N ASP A 40 -3.16 2.17 3.41
CA ASP A 40 -2.77 2.28 4.80
C ASP A 40 -3.04 3.72 5.29
N PRO A 41 -3.97 3.94 6.24
CA PRO A 41 -4.25 5.29 6.73
C PRO A 41 -3.11 5.86 7.60
N GLY A 42 -2.19 5.02 8.09
CA GLY A 42 -1.06 5.42 8.92
C GLY A 42 0.23 5.64 8.13
N VAL A 43 0.26 5.34 6.83
CA VAL A 43 1.47 5.39 6.00
C VAL A 43 1.18 6.11 4.69
N ASP A 44 1.83 7.25 4.48
CA ASP A 44 1.79 7.96 3.19
C ASP A 44 2.27 7.04 2.06
N ASP A 45 1.48 7.01 0.99
CA ASP A 45 1.66 6.10 -0.15
C ASP A 45 1.76 4.62 0.26
N GLY A 46 1.03 4.25 1.32
CA GLY A 46 0.96 2.91 1.88
C GLY A 46 -0.21 2.08 1.37
N VAL A 47 0.02 0.77 1.25
CA VAL A 47 -0.98 -0.25 0.94
C VAL A 47 -0.85 -1.41 1.91
N VAL A 48 -1.95 -1.79 2.54
CA VAL A 48 -2.05 -3.01 3.35
C VAL A 48 -2.66 -4.10 2.48
N VAL A 49 -1.99 -5.24 2.40
CA VAL A 49 -2.41 -6.42 1.64
C VAL A 49 -2.57 -7.60 2.58
N SER A 50 -3.67 -8.31 2.48
CA SER A 50 -3.96 -9.47 3.32
C SER A 50 -4.68 -10.58 2.55
N HIS A 51 -4.62 -11.79 3.09
CA HIS A 51 -5.39 -12.93 2.61
C HIS A 51 -6.26 -13.50 3.73
N THR A 52 -7.51 -13.85 3.41
CA THR A 52 -8.45 -14.46 4.37
C THR A 52 -8.21 -15.96 4.49
N SER A 53 -7.10 -16.32 5.13
CA SER A 53 -6.84 -17.69 5.59
C SER A 53 -7.19 -17.84 7.07
N HIS A 54 -7.19 -19.08 7.59
CA HIS A 54 -7.36 -19.37 9.02
C HIS A 54 -6.39 -18.60 9.92
N GLU A 55 -5.19 -18.29 9.42
CA GLU A 55 -4.28 -17.31 10.01
C GLU A 55 -4.19 -16.09 9.08
N PRO A 56 -4.66 -14.90 9.50
CA PRO A 56 -4.58 -13.70 8.68
C PRO A 56 -3.13 -13.26 8.56
N ARG A 57 -2.55 -13.42 7.36
CA ARG A 57 -1.26 -12.83 7.01
C ARG A 57 -1.48 -11.45 6.41
N VAL A 58 -0.67 -10.48 6.84
CA VAL A 58 -0.77 -9.08 6.43
C VAL A 58 0.62 -8.58 6.02
N VAL A 59 0.68 -7.87 4.90
CA VAL A 59 1.87 -7.19 4.38
C VAL A 59 1.53 -5.74 4.13
N THR A 60 2.32 -4.83 4.71
CA THR A 60 2.28 -3.41 4.35
C THR A 60 3.34 -3.12 3.31
N LEU A 61 2.97 -2.39 2.26
CA LEU A 61 3.87 -1.87 1.25
C LEU A 61 3.81 -0.35 1.24
N ARG A 62 4.93 0.30 0.97
CA ARG A 62 5.04 1.75 0.81
C ARG A 62 5.77 2.09 -0.48
N LEU A 63 5.24 3.04 -1.24
CA LEU A 63 5.94 3.59 -2.40
C LEU A 63 6.87 4.72 -1.95
N MET A 64 8.17 4.60 -2.25
CA MET A 64 9.18 5.63 -1.99
C MET A 64 10.13 5.72 -3.18
N SER A 65 10.43 6.92 -3.67
CA SER A 65 11.42 7.13 -4.74
C SER A 65 11.25 6.19 -5.95
N ASN A 66 10.01 6.04 -6.43
CA ASN A 66 9.61 5.15 -7.53
C ASN A 66 9.85 3.65 -7.29
N ARG A 67 9.92 3.21 -6.04
CA ARG A 67 10.06 1.79 -5.68
C ARG A 67 9.16 1.41 -4.52
N TRP A 68 8.73 0.17 -4.54
CA TRP A 68 7.92 -0.42 -3.49
C TRP A 68 8.81 -1.01 -2.42
N TYR A 69 8.47 -0.74 -1.17
CA TYR A 69 9.18 -1.22 -0.01
C TYR A 69 8.23 -1.87 0.98
N ARG A 70 8.75 -2.84 1.72
CA ARG A 70 8.07 -3.47 2.86
C ARG A 70 8.79 -3.08 4.16
N PRO A 71 8.09 -2.65 5.22
CA PRO A 71 8.70 -2.47 6.52
C PRO A 71 9.13 -3.83 7.09
N ALA A 72 10.36 -3.94 7.59
CA ALA A 72 10.81 -5.15 8.27
C ALA A 72 10.36 -5.11 9.74
N SER A 73 9.32 -5.88 10.08
CA SER A 73 8.74 -5.92 11.44
C SER A 73 9.76 -6.25 12.53
N ASP A 74 10.82 -7.00 12.19
CA ASP A 74 11.81 -7.55 13.13
C ASP A 74 13.20 -6.90 13.03
N GLN A 75 13.42 -5.92 12.15
CA GLN A 75 14.76 -5.34 11.89
C GLN A 75 14.83 -3.81 12.02
N GLY A 76 14.02 -3.21 12.90
CA GLY A 76 14.04 -1.77 13.15
C GLY A 76 13.57 -0.95 11.95
N ASP A 77 14.20 0.21 11.71
CA ASP A 77 13.82 1.17 10.64
C ASP A 77 14.19 0.70 9.21
N GLN A 78 14.52 -0.59 9.05
CA GLN A 78 14.92 -1.16 7.77
C GLN A 78 13.69 -1.49 6.92
N SER A 79 13.73 -1.08 5.65
CA SER A 79 12.69 -1.34 4.66
C SER A 79 13.27 -2.16 3.51
N LEU A 80 12.63 -3.29 3.18
CA LEU A 80 13.04 -4.17 2.09
C LEU A 80 12.47 -3.68 0.76
N ASN A 81 13.31 -3.51 -0.25
CA ASN A 81 12.85 -3.21 -1.60
C ASN A 81 12.20 -4.44 -2.25
N VAL A 82 10.95 -4.33 -2.67
CA VAL A 82 10.20 -5.44 -3.29
C VAL A 82 10.01 -5.27 -4.80
N GLY A 83 10.35 -4.10 -5.36
CA GLY A 83 10.27 -3.87 -6.80
C GLY A 83 10.20 -2.40 -7.20
N ALA A 84 10.26 -2.15 -8.50
CA ALA A 84 10.11 -0.81 -9.07
C ALA A 84 8.64 -0.46 -9.29
N ARG A 85 8.35 0.84 -9.39
CA ARG A 85 7.09 1.35 -9.96
C ARG A 85 6.86 0.73 -11.34
N GLY A 86 5.63 0.35 -11.64
CA GLY A 86 5.26 -0.33 -12.89
C GLY A 86 5.38 -1.86 -12.84
N THR A 87 5.88 -2.42 -11.75
CA THR A 87 5.99 -3.88 -11.55
C THR A 87 4.93 -4.44 -10.58
N GLU A 88 3.85 -3.69 -10.33
CA GLU A 88 2.82 -4.02 -9.33
C GLU A 88 2.18 -5.40 -9.59
N ASP A 89 1.99 -5.77 -10.85
CA ASP A 89 1.45 -7.09 -11.21
C ASP A 89 2.37 -8.24 -10.79
N MET A 90 3.68 -8.06 -10.90
CA MET A 90 4.69 -9.04 -10.48
C MET A 90 4.80 -9.08 -8.94
N ILE A 91 4.84 -7.91 -8.29
CA ILE A 91 4.83 -7.80 -6.82
C ILE A 91 3.59 -8.52 -6.26
N ALA A 92 2.42 -8.27 -6.82
CA ALA A 92 1.19 -8.92 -6.38
C ALA A 92 1.19 -10.45 -6.57
N ARG A 93 1.89 -11.00 -7.57
CA ARG A 93 2.06 -12.47 -7.69
C ARG A 93 2.89 -13.02 -6.53
N HIS A 94 4.01 -12.38 -6.21
CA HIS A 94 4.84 -12.80 -5.08
C HIS A 94 4.07 -12.73 -3.75
N LEU A 95 3.24 -11.69 -3.56
CA LEU A 95 2.40 -11.57 -2.37
C LEU A 95 1.37 -12.70 -2.26
N VAL A 96 0.84 -13.21 -3.37
CA VAL A 96 -0.07 -14.38 -3.32
C VAL A 96 0.66 -15.59 -2.76
N THR A 97 1.82 -15.95 -3.32
CA THR A 97 2.66 -17.05 -2.84
C THR A 97 2.97 -16.89 -1.36
N GLU A 98 3.35 -15.69 -0.93
CA GLU A 98 3.69 -15.40 0.47
C GLU A 98 2.49 -15.52 1.43
N LEU A 99 1.37 -14.89 1.08
CA LEU A 99 0.20 -14.77 1.95
C LEU A 99 -0.67 -16.04 1.98
N THR A 100 -0.64 -16.83 0.91
CA THR A 100 -1.40 -18.08 0.81
C THR A 100 -0.56 -19.30 1.14
N GLY A 101 0.77 -19.21 1.06
CA GLY A 101 1.66 -20.36 1.14
C GLY A 101 1.55 -21.30 -0.07
N ALA A 102 0.85 -20.89 -1.14
CA ALA A 102 0.78 -21.67 -2.37
C ALA A 102 2.13 -21.59 -3.13
N PRO A 103 2.65 -22.72 -3.64
CA PRO A 103 3.90 -22.76 -4.41
C PRO A 103 3.80 -21.98 -5.74
#